data_AF-A0A957U8C6-F1
#
_entry.id   AF-A0A957U8C6-F1
#
_cell.length_a   1.000
_cell.length_b   1.000
_cell.length_c   1.000
_cell.angle_alpha   90.00
_cell.angle_beta   90.00
_cell.angle_gamma   90.00
#
_symmetry.space_group_name_H-M   'P 1'
#
loop_
_entity.id
_entity.type
_entity.pdbx_description
1 polymer ?
#
loop_
_entity_poly.entity_id
_entity_poly.type
_entity_poly.pdbx_seq_one_letter_code
_entity_poly.pdbx_strand_id
1 'polypeptide(L)'
;MNRTRIIFAAIIVVALLIVGATFLLTNRGGTPGGTALTVDRPDTVTIRILTSLPVEPWVRSAADAFNAADRSVDGVPIQVQVEAVDGLTALGRWDRDEYGALAADQRPEELTDAEREELANFPVAWIPDSRYLVELANAAYKERLGRDVFLTDGEYRARPIAISLFNWGLYNSRAEVLEQKYGDIDWNVIHDAATAAGGWPELGGEPAWGFFKLV
;
A
#
# COMPACT_ATOMS: atom_id res chain seq x y z
N MET A 1 8.69 -1.98 78.20
CA MET A 1 8.17 -2.14 76.81
C MET A 1 8.44 -3.58 76.38
N ASN A 2 7.40 -4.40 76.20
CA ASN A 2 7.56 -5.86 76.15
C ASN A 2 8.38 -6.30 74.93
N ARG A 3 9.29 -7.26 75.15
CA ARG A 3 10.23 -7.82 74.16
C ARG A 3 9.58 -8.08 72.79
N THR A 4 8.32 -8.51 72.79
CA THR A 4 7.50 -8.76 71.59
C THR A 4 7.24 -7.50 70.74
N ARG A 5 7.00 -6.34 71.37
CA ARG A 5 6.79 -5.06 70.64
C ARG A 5 8.08 -4.54 70.00
N ILE A 6 9.22 -4.78 70.65
CA ILE A 6 10.54 -4.41 70.11
C ILE A 6 10.88 -5.30 68.90
N ILE A 7 10.61 -6.60 68.98
CA ILE A 7 10.81 -7.54 67.87
C ILE A 7 9.90 -7.19 66.68
N PHE A 8 8.62 -6.89 66.95
CA PHE A 8 7.68 -6.48 65.90
C PHE A 8 8.10 -5.19 65.19
N ALA A 9 8.52 -4.17 65.97
CA ALA A 9 9.05 -2.93 65.39
C ALA A 9 10.34 -3.17 64.58
N ALA A 10 11.24 -4.04 65.06
CA ALA A 10 12.46 -4.39 64.33
C ALA A 10 12.16 -5.08 62.99
N ILE A 11 11.18 -5.99 62.94
CA ILE A 11 10.77 -6.65 61.69
C ILE A 11 10.19 -5.64 60.69
N ILE A 12 9.36 -4.70 61.15
CA ILE A 12 8.81 -3.64 60.28
C ILE A 12 9.92 -2.76 59.71
N VAL A 13 10.89 -2.36 60.55
CA VAL A 13 12.03 -1.54 60.10
C VAL A 13 12.87 -2.29 59.07
N VAL A 14 13.13 -3.59 59.28
CA VAL A 14 13.86 -4.42 58.32
C VAL A 14 13.09 -4.56 57.01
N ALA A 15 11.77 -4.78 57.06
CA ALA A 15 10.93 -4.86 55.86
C ALA A 15 10.94 -3.54 55.07
N LEU A 16 10.84 -2.39 55.76
CA LEU A 16 10.91 -1.07 55.13
C LEU A 16 12.30 -0.79 54.55
N LEU A 17 13.38 -1.24 55.20
CA LEU A 17 14.74 -1.13 54.67
C LEU A 17 14.93 -1.99 53.42
N ILE A 18 14.38 -3.20 53.39
CA ILE A 18 14.41 -4.06 52.20
C ILE A 18 13.65 -3.39 51.06
N VAL A 19 12.41 -2.95 51.28
CA VAL A 19 11.60 -2.27 50.25
C VAL A 19 12.28 -0.98 49.76
N GLY A 20 12.83 -0.18 50.67
CA GLY A 20 13.54 1.05 50.34
C GLY A 20 14.83 0.79 49.54
N ALA A 21 15.60 -0.23 49.91
CA ALA A 21 16.80 -0.65 49.20
C ALA A 21 16.47 -1.20 47.81
N THR A 22 15.42 -2.03 47.69
CA THR A 22 14.92 -2.52 46.40
C THR A 22 14.50 -1.35 45.52
N PHE A 23 13.67 -0.42 46.01
CA PHE A 23 13.24 0.75 45.25
C PHE A 23 14.40 1.62 44.78
N LEU A 24 15.41 1.85 45.63
CA LEU A 24 16.62 2.60 45.28
C LEU A 24 17.50 1.88 44.25
N LEU A 25 17.58 0.55 44.31
CA LEU A 25 18.34 -0.25 43.36
C LEU A 25 17.63 -0.36 42.02
N THR A 26 16.31 -0.54 41.99
CA THR A 26 15.51 -0.58 40.74
C THR A 26 15.45 0.78 40.05
N ASN A 27 15.48 1.88 40.80
CA ASN A 27 15.47 3.24 40.22
C ASN A 27 16.87 3.73 39.78
N ARG A 28 17.96 3.09 40.23
CA ARG A 28 19.34 3.44 39.82
C ARG A 28 19.96 2.46 38.82
N GLY A 29 19.55 1.21 38.83
CA GLY A 29 19.89 0.21 37.83
C GLY A 29 18.63 -0.12 37.05
N GLY A 30 18.52 0.41 35.84
CA GLY A 30 17.45 0.09 34.88
C GLY A 30 17.54 -1.37 34.40
N THR A 31 17.36 -2.32 35.32
CA THR A 31 17.21 -3.74 35.01
C THR A 31 15.75 -4.09 35.27
N PRO A 32 14.90 -4.13 34.23
CA PRO A 32 13.54 -4.60 34.37
C PRO A 32 13.59 -6.06 34.82
N GLY A 33 13.08 -6.33 36.02
CA GLY A 33 12.72 -7.68 36.42
C GLY A 33 11.58 -8.16 35.53
N GLY A 34 11.86 -9.21 34.77
CA GLY A 34 10.94 -9.78 33.79
C GLY A 34 11.30 -9.33 32.38
N THR A 35 11.94 -10.23 31.63
CA THR A 35 11.87 -10.26 30.16
C THR A 35 10.40 -10.42 29.76
N ALA A 36 9.63 -9.35 29.89
CA ALA A 36 8.48 -9.18 29.03
C ALA A 36 9.03 -9.25 27.60
N LEU A 37 8.40 -10.07 26.76
CA LEU A 37 8.56 -10.06 25.31
C LEU A 37 8.14 -8.68 24.80
N THR A 38 8.95 -7.64 25.04
CA THR A 38 8.75 -6.34 24.45
C THR A 38 9.37 -6.44 23.07
N VAL A 39 8.53 -6.74 22.08
CA VAL A 39 8.82 -6.41 20.69
C VAL A 39 9.37 -5.00 20.69
N ASP A 40 10.58 -4.83 20.17
CA ASP A 40 11.23 -3.53 20.12
C ASP A 40 10.31 -2.59 19.33
N ARG A 41 9.89 -1.51 19.99
CA ARG A 41 8.88 -0.61 19.42
C ARG A 41 9.60 0.25 18.40
N PRO A 42 9.18 0.27 17.12
CA PRO A 42 9.86 1.07 16.12
C PRO A 42 9.77 2.56 16.47
N ASP A 43 10.81 3.31 16.12
CA ASP A 43 10.82 4.77 16.29
C ASP A 43 9.80 5.47 15.38
N THR A 44 9.45 4.84 14.25
CA THR A 44 8.46 5.34 13.29
C THR A 44 7.79 4.17 12.58
N VAL A 45 6.46 4.23 12.43
CA VAL A 45 5.70 3.29 11.61
C VAL A 45 5.62 3.84 10.19
N THR A 46 6.31 3.20 9.25
CA THR A 46 6.28 3.58 7.83
C THR A 46 5.18 2.84 7.10
N ILE A 47 4.29 3.58 6.42
CA ILE A 47 3.25 3.03 5.54
C ILE A 47 3.63 3.39 4.10
N ARG A 48 4.10 2.40 3.34
CA ARG A 48 4.41 2.58 1.92
C ARG A 48 3.21 2.26 1.05
N ILE A 49 2.82 3.19 0.20
CA ILE A 49 1.69 3.08 -0.72
C ILE A 49 2.25 3.07 -2.15
N LEU A 50 1.99 1.98 -2.88
CA LEU A 50 2.15 1.94 -4.32
C LEU A 50 0.95 2.62 -4.96
N THR A 51 1.17 3.63 -5.78
CA THR A 51 0.08 4.34 -6.46
C THR A 51 0.34 4.46 -7.95
N SER A 52 -0.74 4.33 -8.72
CA SER A 52 -0.74 4.58 -10.15
C SER A 52 -0.38 6.03 -10.50
N LEU A 53 0.30 6.19 -11.64
CA LEU A 53 0.77 7.48 -12.15
C LEU A 53 -0.34 8.55 -12.27
N PRO A 54 -1.57 8.24 -12.75
CA PRO A 54 -2.58 9.26 -12.98
C PRO A 54 -3.09 9.96 -11.71
N VAL A 55 -3.07 9.27 -10.56
CA VAL A 55 -3.56 9.81 -9.28
C VAL A 55 -2.44 10.14 -8.30
N GLU A 56 -1.20 9.85 -8.67
CA GLU A 56 -0.03 10.04 -7.82
C GLU A 56 0.08 11.44 -7.21
N PRO A 57 -0.15 12.55 -7.94
CA PRO A 57 -0.04 13.89 -7.34
C PRO A 57 -1.06 14.13 -6.25
N TRP A 58 -2.28 13.59 -6.41
CA TRP A 58 -3.35 13.69 -5.43
C TRP A 58 -3.06 12.83 -4.20
N VAL A 59 -2.58 11.60 -4.40
CA VAL A 59 -2.20 10.68 -3.31
C VAL A 59 -1.00 11.23 -2.52
N ARG A 60 0.02 11.76 -3.20
CA ARG A 60 1.18 12.39 -2.55
C ARG A 60 0.76 13.60 -1.72
N SER A 61 -0.07 14.49 -2.28
CA SER A 61 -0.59 15.63 -1.52
C SER A 61 -1.35 15.20 -0.26
N ALA A 62 -2.15 14.13 -0.34
CA ALA A 62 -2.85 13.58 0.82
C ALA A 62 -1.89 12.98 1.86
N ALA A 63 -0.84 12.27 1.42
CA ALA A 63 0.20 11.73 2.29
C ALA A 63 0.99 12.84 2.99
N ASP A 64 1.35 13.91 2.28
CA ASP A 64 2.04 15.07 2.86
C ASP A 64 1.19 15.76 3.93
N ALA A 65 -0.10 15.96 3.65
CA ALA A 65 -1.05 16.50 4.62
C ALA A 65 -1.21 15.61 5.85
N PHE A 66 -1.22 14.28 5.67
CA PHE A 66 -1.28 13.31 6.77
C PHE A 66 -0.01 13.36 7.63
N ASN A 67 1.17 13.36 7.00
CA ASN A 67 2.46 13.40 7.66
C ASN A 67 2.68 14.70 8.45
N ALA A 68 2.14 15.83 7.96
CA ALA A 68 2.19 17.11 8.66
C ALA A 68 1.24 17.19 9.87
N ALA A 69 0.33 16.21 10.06
CA ALA A 69 -0.68 16.22 11.11
C ALA A 69 -0.25 15.46 12.38
N ASP A 70 1.04 15.16 12.55
CA ASP A 70 1.66 14.50 13.73
C ASP A 70 0.87 13.27 14.20
N ARG A 71 0.45 12.42 13.25
CA ARG A 71 -0.35 11.23 13.55
C ARG A 71 0.53 10.14 14.16
N SER A 72 0.02 9.49 15.20
CA SER A 72 0.72 8.40 15.89
C SER A 72 -0.21 7.22 16.18
N VAL A 73 0.37 6.02 16.24
CA VAL A 73 -0.26 4.80 16.78
C VAL A 73 0.54 4.34 17.99
N ASP A 74 -0.11 4.12 19.13
CA ASP A 74 0.53 3.73 20.39
C ASP A 74 1.72 4.62 20.83
N GLY A 75 1.65 5.90 20.47
CA GLY A 75 2.70 6.89 20.74
C GLY A 75 3.89 6.85 19.76
N VAL A 76 3.84 6.00 18.73
CA VAL A 76 4.82 5.95 17.64
C VAL A 76 4.32 6.80 16.47
N PRO A 77 5.11 7.75 15.95
CA PRO A 77 4.73 8.55 14.79
C PRO A 77 4.55 7.66 13.56
N ILE A 78 3.57 8.01 12.73
CA ILE A 78 3.28 7.35 11.46
C ILE A 78 3.83 8.21 10.32
N GLN A 79 4.56 7.59 9.41
CA GLN A 79 5.04 8.23 8.18
C GLN A 79 4.49 7.49 6.96
N VAL A 80 3.73 8.19 6.13
CA VAL A 80 3.23 7.69 4.85
C VAL A 80 4.23 8.02 3.74
N GLN A 81 4.61 7.01 2.95
CA GLN A 81 5.47 7.14 1.78
C GLN A 81 4.69 6.72 0.53
N VAL A 82 4.84 7.48 -0.57
CA VAL A 82 4.15 7.22 -1.84
C VAL A 82 5.18 6.89 -2.91
N GLU A 83 5.05 5.69 -3.48
CA GLU A 83 5.83 5.23 -4.63
C GLU A 83 4.94 5.17 -5.87
N ALA A 84 5.37 5.88 -6.92
CA ALA A 84 4.69 5.95 -8.19
C ALA A 84 5.05 4.71 -9.03
N VAL A 85 4.06 3.88 -9.35
CA VAL A 85 4.28 2.66 -10.15
C VAL A 85 3.04 2.35 -10.98
N ASP A 86 3.25 1.96 -12.23
CA ASP A 86 2.19 1.43 -13.08
C ASP A 86 1.56 0.18 -12.42
N GLY A 87 0.23 0.10 -12.41
CA GLY A 87 -0.46 -0.94 -11.65
C GLY A 87 -0.19 -2.36 -12.17
N LEU A 88 -0.06 -2.56 -13.49
CA LEU A 88 0.29 -3.87 -14.04
C LEU A 88 1.74 -4.25 -13.68
N THR A 89 2.64 -3.27 -13.69
CA THR A 89 4.02 -3.42 -13.24
C THR A 89 4.07 -3.82 -11.77
N ALA A 90 3.34 -3.13 -10.89
CA ALA A 90 3.25 -3.47 -9.47
C ALA A 90 2.73 -4.90 -9.26
N LEU A 91 1.65 -5.27 -9.96
CA LEU A 91 1.10 -6.63 -9.90
C LEU A 91 2.12 -7.67 -10.38
N GLY A 92 2.83 -7.39 -11.49
CA GLY A 92 3.86 -8.28 -12.00
C GLY A 92 5.07 -8.42 -11.07
N ARG A 93 5.47 -7.35 -10.37
CA ARG A 93 6.53 -7.41 -9.34
C ARG A 93 6.09 -8.25 -8.15
N TRP A 94 4.83 -8.11 -7.73
CA TRP A 94 4.23 -8.95 -6.70
C TRP A 94 4.19 -10.43 -7.11
N ASP A 95 3.81 -10.73 -8.36
CA ASP A 95 3.82 -12.09 -8.91
C ASP A 95 5.19 -12.77 -8.82
N ARG A 96 6.25 -12.00 -9.07
CA ARG A 96 7.65 -12.47 -9.04
C ARG A 96 8.30 -12.37 -7.66
N ASP A 97 7.54 -12.00 -6.64
CA ASP A 97 8.01 -11.80 -5.27
C ASP A 97 9.18 -10.78 -5.16
N GLU A 98 9.21 -9.77 -6.04
CA GLU A 98 10.27 -8.75 -6.03
C GLU A 98 10.20 -7.82 -4.83
N TYR A 99 9.09 -7.84 -4.09
CA TYR A 99 8.93 -7.08 -2.84
C TYR A 99 9.41 -7.85 -1.61
N GLY A 100 9.70 -9.15 -1.72
CA GLY A 100 10.15 -9.98 -0.60
C GLY A 100 9.01 -10.26 0.39
N ALA A 101 7.88 -10.78 -0.10
CA ALA A 101 6.77 -11.14 0.75
C ALA A 101 7.14 -12.31 1.67
N LEU A 102 6.83 -12.17 2.96
CA LEU A 102 7.06 -13.25 3.92
C LEU A 102 6.23 -14.48 3.57
N ALA A 103 6.85 -15.65 3.73
CA ALA A 103 6.12 -16.92 3.66
C ALA A 103 5.06 -17.00 4.76
N ALA A 104 3.98 -17.75 4.53
CA ALA A 104 2.83 -17.80 5.42
C ALA A 104 3.15 -18.32 6.84
N ASP A 105 4.22 -19.10 6.98
CA ASP A 105 4.73 -19.68 8.23
C ASP A 105 5.87 -18.88 8.87
N GLN A 106 6.39 -17.87 8.18
CA GLN A 106 7.49 -17.05 8.66
C GLN A 106 6.98 -15.90 9.54
N ARG A 107 7.46 -15.82 10.78
CA ARG A 107 7.06 -14.77 11.70
C ARG A 107 8.05 -13.61 11.70
N PRO A 108 7.61 -12.33 11.77
CA PRO A 108 8.51 -11.17 11.79
C PRO A 108 9.59 -11.22 12.89
N GLU A 109 9.27 -11.81 14.04
CA GLU A 109 10.21 -12.00 15.16
C GLU A 109 11.35 -13.00 14.87
N GLU A 110 11.18 -13.88 13.88
CA GLU A 110 12.17 -14.90 13.49
C GLU A 110 13.14 -14.41 12.42
N LEU A 111 12.88 -13.24 11.86
CA LEU A 111 13.71 -12.67 10.80
C LEU A 111 15.11 -12.33 11.31
N THR A 112 16.10 -12.52 10.44
CA THR A 112 17.43 -11.95 10.59
C THR A 112 17.37 -10.42 10.42
N ASP A 113 18.42 -9.73 10.86
CA ASP A 113 18.48 -8.27 10.71
C ASP A 113 18.51 -7.84 9.24
N ALA A 114 19.13 -8.66 8.36
CA ALA A 114 19.13 -8.44 6.93
C ALA A 114 17.73 -8.56 6.32
N GLU A 115 16.97 -9.61 6.67
CA GLU A 115 15.59 -9.77 6.19
C GLU A 115 14.66 -8.67 6.73
N ARG A 116 14.88 -8.21 7.97
CA ARG A 116 14.16 -7.05 8.51
C ARG A 116 14.45 -5.77 7.73
N GLU A 117 15.70 -5.55 7.33
CA GLU A 117 16.10 -4.41 6.52
C GLU A 117 15.47 -4.46 5.12
N GLU A 118 15.37 -5.63 4.51
CA GLU A 118 14.66 -5.82 3.23
C GLU A 118 13.17 -5.45 3.35
N LEU A 119 12.51 -5.91 4.43
CA LEU A 119 11.10 -5.58 4.70
C LEU A 119 10.84 -4.11 5.03
N ALA A 120 11.84 -3.33 5.42
CA ALA A 120 11.67 -1.90 5.68
C ALA A 120 11.13 -1.15 4.45
N ASN A 121 11.30 -1.74 3.27
CA ASN A 121 10.85 -1.20 1.99
C ASN A 121 9.57 -1.86 1.44
N PHE A 122 8.95 -2.76 2.20
CA PHE A 122 7.79 -3.52 1.74
C PHE A 122 6.55 -2.61 1.53
N PRO A 123 5.83 -2.72 0.40
CA PRO A 123 4.61 -1.96 0.17
C PRO A 123 3.45 -2.49 1.03
N VAL A 124 2.76 -1.58 1.73
CA VAL A 124 1.66 -1.91 2.64
C VAL A 124 0.29 -1.77 1.98
N ALA A 125 0.18 -0.85 1.02
CA ALA A 125 -1.07 -0.61 0.30
C ALA A 125 -0.81 -0.39 -1.19
N TRP A 126 -1.83 -0.68 -2.00
CA TRP A 126 -1.79 -0.51 -3.44
C TRP A 126 -3.04 0.23 -3.94
N ILE A 127 -2.81 1.28 -4.72
CA ILE A 127 -3.82 2.07 -5.42
C ILE A 127 -3.60 1.85 -6.93
N PRO A 128 -4.29 0.89 -7.55
CA PRO A 128 -4.17 0.63 -8.98
C PRO A 128 -4.81 1.71 -9.84
N ASP A 129 -4.46 1.74 -11.12
CA ASP A 129 -5.04 2.63 -12.15
C ASP A 129 -6.55 2.42 -12.34
N SER A 130 -7.03 1.20 -12.11
CA SER A 130 -8.42 0.85 -12.38
C SER A 130 -8.89 -0.34 -11.55
N ARG A 131 -10.22 -0.47 -11.47
CA ARG A 131 -10.88 -1.67 -10.93
C ARG A 131 -10.46 -2.93 -11.66
N TYR A 132 -10.18 -2.85 -12.96
CA TYR A 132 -9.78 -4.02 -13.76
C TYR A 132 -8.57 -4.73 -13.17
N LEU A 133 -7.56 -4.01 -12.68
CA LEU A 133 -6.37 -4.61 -12.07
C LEU A 133 -6.68 -5.35 -10.75
N VAL A 134 -7.65 -4.87 -9.99
CA VAL A 134 -8.14 -5.54 -8.77
C VAL A 134 -8.81 -6.86 -9.13
N GLU A 135 -9.66 -6.85 -10.16
CA GLU A 135 -10.33 -8.06 -10.66
C GLU A 135 -9.32 -9.04 -11.29
N LEU A 136 -8.30 -8.54 -11.97
CA LEU A 136 -7.20 -9.35 -12.53
C LEU A 136 -6.40 -10.03 -11.41
N ALA A 137 -6.06 -9.32 -10.34
CA ALA A 137 -5.40 -9.91 -9.18
C ALA A 137 -6.26 -11.01 -8.53
N ASN A 138 -7.57 -10.78 -8.39
CA ASN A 138 -8.48 -11.83 -7.94
C ASN A 138 -8.46 -13.05 -8.88
N ALA A 139 -8.58 -12.84 -10.19
CA ALA A 139 -8.54 -13.93 -11.16
C ALA A 139 -7.23 -14.71 -11.10
N ALA A 140 -6.09 -14.04 -10.94
CA ALA A 140 -4.78 -14.66 -10.89
C ALA A 140 -4.53 -15.47 -9.61
N TYR A 141 -5.02 -15.00 -8.46
CA TYR A 141 -4.67 -15.60 -7.17
C TYR A 141 -5.76 -16.43 -6.51
N LYS A 142 -7.01 -16.34 -6.95
CA LYS A 142 -8.13 -17.05 -6.34
C LYS A 142 -7.91 -18.56 -6.28
N GLU A 143 -7.40 -19.15 -7.36
CA GLU A 143 -7.08 -20.58 -7.40
C GLU A 143 -5.95 -20.95 -6.43
N ARG A 144 -4.91 -20.11 -6.36
CA ARG A 144 -3.73 -20.33 -5.49
C ARG A 144 -4.05 -20.17 -4.01
N LEU A 145 -4.87 -19.18 -3.66
CA LEU A 145 -5.15 -18.81 -2.27
C LEU A 145 -6.46 -19.41 -1.74
N GLY A 146 -7.28 -20.01 -2.62
CA GLY A 146 -8.61 -20.54 -2.27
C GLY A 146 -9.63 -19.46 -1.87
N ARG A 147 -9.30 -18.18 -2.08
CA ARG A 147 -10.13 -17.01 -1.73
C ARG A 147 -9.78 -15.82 -2.60
N ASP A 148 -10.72 -14.88 -2.70
CA ASP A 148 -10.47 -13.59 -3.36
C ASP A 148 -9.44 -12.79 -2.52
N VAL A 149 -8.51 -12.11 -3.19
CA VAL A 149 -7.53 -11.20 -2.56
C VAL A 149 -8.23 -9.91 -2.15
N PHE A 150 -9.10 -9.41 -3.02
CA PHE A 150 -9.92 -8.24 -2.80
C PHE A 150 -11.38 -8.64 -2.72
N LEU A 151 -12.09 -8.12 -1.73
CA LEU A 151 -13.52 -8.35 -1.58
C LEU A 151 -14.26 -7.81 -2.80
N THR A 152 -15.15 -8.62 -3.35
CA THR A 152 -15.87 -8.34 -4.60
C THR A 152 -17.27 -7.77 -4.35
N ASP A 153 -17.82 -7.96 -3.15
CA ASP A 153 -19.18 -7.61 -2.77
C ASP A 153 -19.27 -6.68 -1.54
N GLY A 154 -20.50 -6.25 -1.26
CA GLY A 154 -20.83 -5.46 -0.08
C GLY A 154 -20.20 -4.08 -0.01
N GLU A 155 -20.08 -3.58 1.22
CA GLU A 155 -19.50 -2.27 1.52
C GLU A 155 -17.99 -2.22 1.31
N TYR A 156 -17.33 -3.38 1.40
CA TYR A 156 -15.88 -3.53 1.31
C TYR A 156 -15.35 -3.78 -0.11
N ARG A 157 -16.23 -3.87 -1.12
CA ARG A 157 -15.80 -3.96 -2.52
C ARG A 157 -14.89 -2.79 -2.88
N ALA A 158 -13.86 -3.03 -3.68
CA ALA A 158 -13.01 -1.95 -4.19
C ALA A 158 -13.85 -0.85 -4.86
N ARG A 159 -13.71 0.39 -4.37
CA ARG A 159 -14.38 1.59 -4.89
C ARG A 159 -13.37 2.52 -5.53
N PRO A 160 -13.69 3.14 -6.68
CA PRO A 160 -12.86 4.19 -7.23
C PRO A 160 -12.74 5.34 -6.24
N ILE A 161 -11.51 5.77 -5.97
CA ILE A 161 -11.21 6.96 -5.17
C ILE A 161 -11.25 8.24 -6.03
N ALA A 162 -11.10 8.07 -7.35
CA ALA A 162 -11.26 9.10 -8.35
C ALA A 162 -11.96 8.50 -9.57
N ILE A 163 -12.76 9.32 -10.26
CA ILE A 163 -13.33 9.00 -11.57
C ILE A 163 -12.74 10.01 -12.55
N SER A 164 -11.96 9.52 -13.50
CA SER A 164 -11.44 10.35 -14.59
C SER A 164 -12.35 10.21 -15.81
N LEU A 165 -12.46 11.27 -16.58
CA LEU A 165 -13.04 11.18 -17.92
C LEU A 165 -12.09 10.36 -18.78
N PHE A 166 -12.61 9.27 -19.35
CA PHE A 166 -11.89 8.59 -20.40
C PHE A 166 -11.94 9.48 -21.64
N ASN A 167 -10.78 10.02 -22.03
CA ASN A 167 -10.66 10.87 -23.19
C ASN A 167 -9.95 10.09 -24.28
N TRP A 168 -10.52 10.11 -25.48
CA TRP A 168 -9.85 9.63 -26.67
C TRP A 168 -9.24 10.80 -27.42
N GLY A 169 -7.97 10.64 -27.78
CA GLY A 169 -7.27 11.55 -28.65
C GLY A 169 -7.15 10.93 -30.03
N LEU A 170 -7.51 11.69 -31.06
CA LEU A 170 -7.15 11.38 -32.43
C LEU A 170 -6.18 12.45 -32.90
N TYR A 171 -5.09 12.04 -33.55
CA TYR A 171 -4.20 13.00 -34.20
C TYR A 171 -5.00 13.84 -35.20
N ASN A 172 -4.81 15.17 -35.19
CA ASN A 172 -5.63 16.09 -35.99
C ASN A 172 -5.73 15.69 -37.47
N SER A 173 -4.62 15.29 -38.10
CA SER A 173 -4.58 14.81 -39.49
C SER A 173 -5.44 13.56 -39.76
N ARG A 174 -5.70 12.75 -38.73
CA ARG A 174 -6.56 11.57 -38.81
C ARG A 174 -8.02 11.93 -38.53
N ALA A 175 -8.24 12.90 -37.63
CA ALA A 175 -9.56 13.43 -37.35
C ALA A 175 -10.17 14.07 -38.60
N GLU A 176 -9.41 14.92 -39.30
CA GLU A 176 -9.86 15.57 -40.54
C GLU A 176 -10.34 14.56 -41.60
N VAL A 177 -9.67 13.41 -41.73
CA VAL A 177 -10.06 12.34 -42.66
C VAL A 177 -11.40 11.72 -42.26
N LEU A 178 -11.58 11.42 -40.98
CA LEU A 178 -12.84 10.86 -40.48
C LEU A 178 -13.97 11.90 -40.58
N GLU A 179 -13.69 13.17 -40.30
CA GLU A 179 -14.67 14.25 -40.43
C GLU A 179 -15.13 14.44 -41.87
N GLN A 180 -14.21 14.37 -42.82
CA GLN A 180 -14.56 14.44 -44.25
C GLN A 180 -15.42 13.27 -44.70
N LYS A 181 -15.19 12.07 -44.16
CA LYS A 181 -15.91 10.86 -44.56
C LYS A 181 -17.26 10.70 -43.86
N TYR A 182 -17.33 11.02 -42.57
CA TYR A 182 -18.46 10.68 -41.70
C TYR A 182 -19.15 11.89 -41.06
N GLY A 183 -18.58 13.09 -41.14
CA GLY A 183 -19.08 14.28 -40.44
C GLY A 183 -18.62 14.31 -38.99
N ASP A 184 -19.54 14.44 -38.04
CA ASP A 184 -19.15 14.49 -36.62
C ASP A 184 -18.55 13.16 -36.18
N ILE A 185 -17.37 13.21 -35.53
CA ILE A 185 -16.74 12.02 -34.98
C ILE A 185 -17.44 11.63 -33.68
N ASP A 186 -18.20 10.55 -33.72
CA ASP A 186 -18.77 9.89 -32.55
C ASP A 186 -18.20 8.48 -32.34
N TRP A 187 -18.73 7.75 -31.36
CA TRP A 187 -18.29 6.39 -31.09
C TRP A 187 -18.55 5.42 -32.25
N ASN A 188 -19.65 5.60 -33.00
CA ASN A 188 -19.96 4.73 -34.12
C ASN A 188 -18.94 4.92 -35.24
N VAL A 189 -18.56 6.18 -35.52
CA VAL A 189 -17.51 6.50 -36.50
C VAL A 189 -16.18 5.85 -36.11
N ILE A 190 -15.80 5.94 -34.83
CA ILE A 190 -14.56 5.31 -34.33
C ILE A 190 -14.63 3.79 -34.44
N HIS A 191 -15.76 3.18 -34.10
CA HIS A 191 -15.99 1.75 -34.22
C HIS A 191 -15.91 1.29 -35.68
N ASP A 192 -16.63 1.96 -36.59
CA ASP A 192 -16.64 1.65 -38.01
C ASP A 192 -15.24 1.80 -38.61
N ALA A 193 -14.52 2.87 -38.24
CA ALA A 193 -13.13 3.05 -38.63
C ALA A 193 -12.23 1.89 -38.15
N ALA A 194 -12.40 1.43 -36.91
CA ALA A 194 -11.62 0.32 -36.35
C ALA A 194 -11.92 -1.04 -37.00
N THR A 195 -13.10 -1.21 -37.61
CA THR A 195 -13.50 -2.46 -38.28
C THR A 195 -13.23 -2.45 -39.79
N ALA A 196 -12.80 -1.32 -40.36
CA ALA A 196 -12.48 -1.19 -41.78
C ALA A 196 -11.29 -2.09 -42.19
N ALA A 197 -11.58 -3.12 -42.98
CA ALA A 197 -10.61 -4.14 -43.38
C ALA A 197 -9.50 -3.60 -44.30
N GLY A 198 -9.75 -2.49 -45.01
CA GLY A 198 -8.76 -1.80 -45.82
C GLY A 198 -7.97 -0.73 -45.07
N GLY A 199 -8.22 -0.53 -43.77
CA GLY A 199 -7.52 0.44 -42.94
C GLY A 199 -7.71 1.90 -43.38
N TRP A 200 -6.73 2.75 -43.10
CA TRP A 200 -6.76 4.16 -43.48
C TRP A 200 -7.02 4.42 -44.97
N PRO A 201 -6.48 3.64 -45.93
CA PRO A 201 -6.85 3.78 -47.35
C PRO A 201 -8.35 3.71 -47.62
N GLU A 202 -9.06 2.76 -47.00
CA GLU A 202 -10.52 2.63 -47.16
C GLU A 202 -11.26 3.80 -46.51
N LEU A 203 -10.69 4.36 -45.44
CA LEU A 203 -11.21 5.52 -44.73
C LEU A 203 -10.89 6.86 -45.44
N GLY A 204 -10.11 6.84 -46.53
CA GLY A 204 -9.69 8.04 -47.27
C GLY A 204 -8.43 8.72 -46.71
N GLY A 205 -7.70 8.05 -45.82
CA GLY A 205 -6.43 8.50 -45.26
C GLY A 205 -5.21 7.92 -45.97
N GLU A 206 -4.02 8.29 -45.49
CA GLU A 206 -2.77 7.87 -46.12
C GLU A 206 -2.48 6.38 -45.91
N PRO A 207 -2.09 5.63 -46.97
CA PRO A 207 -1.77 4.20 -46.84
C PRO A 207 -0.65 3.89 -45.85
N ALA A 208 0.30 4.81 -45.70
CA ALA A 208 1.40 4.67 -44.76
C ALA A 208 0.96 4.61 -43.28
N TRP A 209 -0.27 5.03 -42.96
CA TRP A 209 -0.80 4.97 -41.60
C TRP A 209 -1.31 3.57 -41.22
N GLY A 210 -1.48 2.67 -42.19
CA GLY A 210 -1.91 1.30 -41.97
C GLY A 210 -3.36 1.19 -41.52
N PHE A 211 -3.63 0.38 -40.50
CA PHE A 211 -4.98 0.18 -39.96
C PHE A 211 -5.34 1.25 -38.92
N PHE A 212 -6.63 1.59 -38.85
CA PHE A 212 -7.16 2.31 -37.70
C PHE A 212 -7.04 1.41 -36.46
N LYS A 213 -6.52 1.94 -35.36
CA LYS A 213 -6.33 1.20 -34.11
C LYS A 213 -6.83 2.03 -32.95
N LEU A 214 -7.64 1.41 -32.11
CA LEU A 214 -7.95 1.89 -30.77
C LEU A 214 -6.87 1.36 -29.83
N VAL A 215 -6.26 2.26 -29.06
CA VAL A 215 -5.24 1.94 -28.05
C VAL A 215 -5.78 2.34 -26.69
#